data_AF-A0A841HEV5-F1
#
_entry.id   AF-A0A841HEV5-F1
#
_cell.length_a   1.000
_cell.length_b   1.000
_cell.length_c   1.000
_cell.angle_alpha   90.00
_cell.angle_beta   90.00
_cell.angle_gamma   90.00
#
_symmetry.space_group_name_H-M   'P 1'
#
loop_
_entity.id
_entity.type
_entity.pdbx_description
1 polymer ?
#
loop_
_entity_poly.entity_id
_entity_poly.type
_entity_poly.pdbx_seq_one_letter_code
_entity_poly.pdbx_strand_id
1 'polypeptide(L)' 'MPSEKAVLLRSIRRWLLLSTFLLGIGVVGIAKMGYFVTDFQNQQLWRIARVLSWSVTLAAGIRFIGTFT' A
#
# COMPACT_ATOMS: atom_id res chain seq x y z
N MET A 1 -11.97 32.06 9.19
CA MET A 1 -11.36 30.94 9.96
C MET A 1 -11.30 29.72 9.04
N PRO A 2 -10.12 29.32 8.55
CA PRO A 2 -10.01 28.10 7.74
C PRO A 2 -10.41 26.93 8.63
N SER A 3 -11.59 26.41 8.30
CA SER A 3 -12.44 25.60 9.16
C SER A 3 -11.80 24.30 9.63
N GLU A 4 -12.11 23.88 10.84
CA GLU A 4 -11.75 22.57 11.44
C GLU A 4 -11.98 21.39 10.47
N LYS A 5 -12.91 21.54 9.52
CA LYS A 5 -13.17 20.59 8.44
C LYS A 5 -11.94 20.31 7.56
N ALA A 6 -11.12 21.32 7.28
CA ALA A 6 -9.89 21.16 6.49
C ALA A 6 -8.83 20.34 7.25
N VAL A 7 -8.74 20.51 8.56
CA VAL A 7 -7.84 19.74 9.43
C VAL A 7 -8.29 18.28 9.52
N LEU A 8 -9.59 18.06 9.71
CA LEU A 8 -10.21 16.73 9.74
C LEU A 8 -9.98 15.96 8.43
N LEU A 9 -10.22 16.58 7.27
CA LEU A 9 -9.98 15.97 5.96
C LEU A 9 -8.51 15.58 5.74
N ARG A 10 -7.57 16.40 6.23
CA ARG A 10 -6.13 16.12 6.15
C ARG A 10 -5.74 14.90 7.00
N SER A 11 -6.34 14.79 8.20
CA SER A 11 -6.15 13.65 9.10
C SER A 11 -6.71 12.37 8.50
N ILE A 12 -7.96 12.39 8.02
CA ILE A 12 -8.60 11.23 7.37
C ILE A 12 -7.79 10.79 6.14
N ARG A 13 -7.31 11.73 5.34
CA ARG A 13 -6.45 11.44 4.18
C ARG A 13 -5.14 10.74 4.60
N ARG A 14 -4.51 11.17 5.70
CA ARG A 14 -3.32 10.50 6.23
C ARG A 14 -3.61 9.07 6.67
N TRP A 15 -4.71 8.86 7.40
CA TRP A 15 -5.11 7.51 7.85
C TRP A 15 -5.46 6.58 6.70
N LEU A 16 -6.15 7.08 5.67
CA LEU A 16 -6.43 6.32 4.43
C LEU A 16 -5.14 5.95 3.68
N LEU A 17 -4.16 6.84 3.62
CA LEU A 17 -2.86 6.53 3.02
C LEU A 17 -2.09 5.50 3.83
N LEU A 18 -2.11 5.61 5.16
CA LEU A 18 -1.48 4.66 6.07
C LEU A 18 -2.10 3.26 5.94
N SER A 19 -3.44 3.16 5.91
CA SER A 19 -4.12 1.87 5.75
C SER A 19 -3.86 1.26 4.37
N THR A 20 -3.84 2.08 3.31
CA THR A 20 -3.50 1.63 1.95
C THR A 20 -2.05 1.11 1.87
N PHE A 21 -1.13 1.78 2.56
CA PHE A 21 0.27 1.36 2.65
C PHE A 21 0.40 0.01 3.38
N LEU A 22 -0.24 -0.13 4.54
CA LEU A 22 -0.27 -1.38 5.31
C LEU A 22 -0.90 -2.53 4.51
N LEU A 23 -2.01 -2.27 3.80
CA LEU A 23 -2.64 -3.24 2.91
C LEU A 23 -1.69 -3.65 1.79
N GLY A 24 -0.99 -2.71 1.16
CA GLY A 24 0.01 -2.99 0.13
C GLY A 24 1.10 -3.94 0.62
N ILE A 25 1.66 -3.69 1.81
CA ILE A 25 2.65 -4.56 2.45
C ILE A 25 2.05 -5.95 2.74
N GLY A 26 0.82 -5.99 3.25
CA GLY A 26 0.12 -7.24 3.52
C GLY A 26 -0.04 -8.10 2.27
N VAL A 27 -0.46 -7.50 1.15
CA VAL A 27 -0.59 -8.21 -0.13
C VAL A 27 0.76 -8.70 -0.66
N VAL A 28 1.86 -7.94 -0.50
CA VAL A 28 3.21 -8.42 -0.83
C VAL A 28 3.57 -9.66 0.00
N GLY A 29 3.26 -9.65 1.30
CA GLY A 29 3.49 -10.78 2.20
C GLY A 29 2.70 -12.02 1.80
N ILE A 30 1.40 -11.86 1.53
CA ILE A 30 0.51 -12.93 1.07
C ILE A 30 0.98 -13.47 -0.28
N ALA A 31 1.39 -12.62 -1.22
CA ALA A 31 1.92 -13.05 -2.51
C ALA A 31 3.22 -13.83 -2.38
N LYS A 32 4.07 -13.48 -1.41
CA LYS A 32 5.28 -14.23 -1.10
C LYS A 32 4.95 -15.59 -0.48
N MET A 33 3.98 -15.68 0.43
CA MET A 33 3.53 -16.96 0.99
C MET A 33 2.85 -17.84 -0.06
N GLY A 34 1.96 -17.28 -0.88
CA GLY A 34 1.30 -17.99 -1.98
C GLY A 34 2.31 -18.59 -2.96
N TYR A 35 3.40 -17.85 -3.27
CA TYR A 35 4.50 -18.36 -4.08
C TYR A 35 5.20 -19.59 -3.49
N PHE A 36 5.37 -19.66 -2.16
CA PHE A 36 5.95 -20.83 -1.49
C PHE A 36 4.96 -22.00 -1.39
N VAL A 37 3.67 -21.73 -1.22
CA VAL A 37 2.62 -22.77 -1.06
C VAL A 37 2.26 -23.43 -2.39
N THR A 38 2.31 -22.70 -3.52
CA THR A 38 1.94 -23.24 -4.84
C THR A 38 3.09 -23.93 -5.59
N ASP A 39 4.17 -24.26 -4.89
CA ASP A 39 5.32 -25.02 -5.41
C ASP A 39 5.74 -24.59 -6.83
N PHE A 40 5.87 -23.27 -7.02
CA PHE A 40 6.35 -22.67 -8.26
C PHE A 40 5.51 -22.92 -9.52
N GLN A 41 4.29 -23.45 -9.46
CA GLN A 41 3.49 -23.68 -10.66
C GLN A 41 3.16 -22.39 -11.43
N ASN A 42 2.96 -21.28 -10.71
CA ASN A 42 2.51 -20.00 -11.26
C ASN A 42 3.50 -18.86 -10.98
N GLN A 43 4.80 -19.08 -11.24
CA GLN A 43 5.86 -18.10 -10.92
C GLN A 43 5.61 -16.71 -11.49
N GLN A 44 5.11 -16.61 -12.73
CA GLN A 44 4.86 -15.32 -13.39
C GLN A 44 3.75 -14.52 -12.72
N LEU A 45 2.63 -15.17 -12.39
CA LEU A 45 1.47 -14.55 -11.72
C LEU A 45 1.88 -13.94 -10.37
N TRP A 46 2.59 -14.71 -9.55
CA TRP A 46 3.09 -14.24 -8.26
C TRP A 46 4.19 -13.19 -8.36
N ARG A 47 4.95 -13.17 -9.47
CA ARG A 47 5.96 -12.11 -9.73
C ARG A 47 5.27 -10.80 -10.10
N ILE A 48 4.27 -10.85 -10.99
CA ILE A 48 3.49 -9.67 -11.40
C ILE A 48 2.72 -9.11 -10.20
N ALA A 49 2.06 -9.96 -9.42
CA ALA A 49 1.37 -9.56 -8.20
C ALA A 49 2.32 -8.84 -7.23
N ARG A 50 3.52 -9.39 -6.99
CA ARG A 50 4.53 -8.75 -6.13
C ARG A 50 4.93 -7.37 -6.64
N VAL A 51 5.19 -7.21 -7.93
CA VAL A 51 5.59 -5.92 -8.53
C VAL A 51 4.47 -4.89 -8.42
N LEU A 52 3.22 -5.28 -8.70
CA LEU A 52 2.06 -4.40 -8.59
C LEU A 52 1.80 -3.98 -7.13
N SER A 53 1.91 -4.90 -6.18
CA SER A 53 1.74 -4.54 -4.77
C SER A 53 2.86 -3.63 -4.28
N TRP A 54 4.09 -3.81 -4.77
CA TRP A 54 5.22 -2.93 -4.46
C TRP A 54 5.02 -1.52 -4.99
N SER A 55 4.57 -1.37 -6.24
CA SER A 55 4.34 -0.04 -6.84
C SER A 55 3.22 0.72 -6.12
N VAL A 56 2.14 0.04 -5.74
CA VAL A 56 1.05 0.63 -4.94
C VAL A 56 1.55 1.04 -3.55
N THR A 57 2.34 0.20 -2.90
CA THR A 57 2.94 0.50 -1.58
C THR A 57 3.86 1.72 -1.65
N LEU A 58 4.74 1.78 -2.65
CA LEU A 58 5.64 2.93 -2.86
C LEU A 58 4.87 4.22 -3.15
N ALA A 59 3.87 4.17 -4.04
CA ALA A 59 3.05 5.33 -4.36
C ALA A 59 2.29 5.84 -3.12
N ALA A 60 1.72 4.94 -2.32
CA ALA A 60 1.06 5.30 -1.07
C ALA A 60 2.05 5.91 -0.05
N GLY A 61 3.25 5.32 0.09
CA GLY A 61 4.30 5.79 0.99
C GLY A 61 4.83 7.18 0.62
N ILE A 62 5.12 7.43 -0.66
CA ILE A 62 5.55 8.75 -1.16
C ILE A 62 4.46 9.80 -0.89
N ARG A 63 3.20 9.45 -1.16
CA ARG A 63 2.07 10.35 -0.95
C ARG A 63 1.81 10.63 0.53
N PHE A 64 2.09 9.66 1.40
CA PHE A 64 2.06 9.82 2.85
C PHE A 64 3.16 10.77 3.32
N ILE A 65 4.41 10.58 2.89
CA ILE A 65 5.54 11.47 3.22
C ILE A 65 5.26 12.90 2.76
N GLY A 66 4.74 13.07 1.54
CA GLY A 66 4.34 14.39 1.02
C GLY A 66 3.16 15.04 1.75
N THR A 67 2.51 14.37 2.72
CA THR A 67 1.59 15.06 3.64
C THR A 67 2.27 15.71 4.84
N PHE A 68 3.53 15.35 5.13
CA PHE A 68 4.33 15.91 6.24
C PHE A 68 5.28 17.03 5.78
N THR A 69 5.56 17.09 4.48
CA THR A 69 6.26 18.22 3.83
C THR A 69 5.26 19.34 3.52
#